data_AF-A0A098DV83-F1
#
_entry.id   AF-A0A098DV83-F1
#
_cell.length_a   1.000
_cell.length_b   1.000
_cell.length_c   1.000
_cell.angle_alpha   90.00
_cell.angle_beta   90.00
_cell.angle_gamma   90.00
#
_symmetry.space_group_name_H-M   'P 1'
#
loop_
_entity.id
_entity.type
_entity.pdbx_description
1 polymer ?
#
loop_
_entity_poly.entity_id
_entity_poly.type
_entity_poly.pdbx_seq_one_letter_code
_entity_poly.pdbx_strand_id
1 'polypeptide(L)'
;MYRQGRSKLKVGVLFRLEEGTSRLRPFLFEVFINSRFTLSASMMTRAACAAVRYPSKFRLSLSTKEYNQIRNMSLSAIRQTSSAAAAIAKPAFSAVQPVTNFAEKIANRPDFDNSNKPIQVTKSPDPSWSYGDGVRTGETPAINKVHKEIDPYSSDRSVSQNYRLLISGIAPRPVGFISTISKDGKTKNLAPFSYFQMVDHDPPMFMVSFSSRHGRIKDTYQNMKDTKECVINTVSENMIEAVNASSIDAPYGISEWDITGLTEGETTTVKAPRVKESVLSIEGKVVDMKEFEGHKPGMSGSAIFLVEATRLWVHEDAANEDFSHIELDKLRPIAQLGGMSYGRVTSTFELPRTRWVDEQPKSELLTKLESRRSNE
;
A
#
# COMPACT_ATOMS: atom_id res chain seq x y z
N MET A 1 2.63 3.38 -44.98
CA MET A 1 2.47 2.02 -45.53
C MET A 1 3.08 1.01 -44.56
N TYR A 2 2.38 -0.11 -44.33
CA TYR A 2 2.65 -1.22 -43.40
C TYR A 2 4.12 -1.74 -43.34
N ARG A 3 4.69 -1.98 -42.13
CA ARG A 3 4.89 -3.32 -41.49
C ARG A 3 5.85 -3.30 -40.28
N GLN A 4 5.57 -4.23 -39.37
CA GLN A 4 6.17 -4.58 -38.08
C GLN A 4 7.71 -4.84 -38.01
N GLY A 5 8.28 -4.66 -36.81
CA GLY A 5 8.97 -5.78 -36.14
C GLY A 5 10.37 -5.58 -35.53
N ARG A 6 10.41 -5.70 -34.20
CA ARG A 6 11.48 -6.28 -33.33
C ARG A 6 12.69 -5.41 -32.94
N SER A 7 12.73 -5.14 -31.63
CA SER A 7 13.86 -4.73 -30.81
C SER A 7 15.03 -5.73 -30.91
N LYS A 8 16.21 -5.23 -31.32
CA LYS A 8 17.49 -5.95 -31.23
C LYS A 8 18.11 -5.71 -29.85
N LEU A 9 18.46 -6.79 -29.17
CA LEU A 9 19.34 -6.81 -28.00
C LEU A 9 20.74 -6.38 -28.44
N LYS A 10 21.27 -5.27 -27.92
CA LYS A 10 22.68 -4.90 -28.08
C LYS A 10 23.50 -5.65 -27.03
N VAL A 11 24.44 -6.48 -27.47
CA VAL A 11 25.51 -7.02 -26.61
C VAL A 11 26.78 -6.26 -26.98
N GLY A 12 27.32 -5.47 -26.05
CA GLY A 12 28.57 -4.74 -26.23
C GLY A 12 29.78 -5.65 -25.95
N VAL A 13 30.85 -5.48 -26.73
CA VAL A 13 32.15 -6.16 -26.56
C VAL A 13 33.14 -5.13 -26.02
N LEU A 14 33.78 -5.43 -24.88
CA LEU A 14 34.87 -4.62 -24.34
C LEU A 14 36.20 -5.31 -24.68
N PHE A 15 37.08 -4.64 -25.42
CA PHE A 15 38.42 -5.13 -25.71
C PHE A 15 39.41 -4.53 -24.71
N ARG A 16 40.28 -5.35 -24.12
CA ARG A 16 41.48 -4.89 -23.42
C ARG A 16 42.67 -5.18 -24.33
N LEU A 17 43.40 -4.14 -24.73
CA LEU A 17 44.69 -4.28 -25.40
C LEU A 17 45.76 -4.53 -24.32
N GLU A 18 46.49 -5.62 -24.43
CA GLU A 18 47.79 -5.75 -23.75
C GLU A 18 48.87 -5.25 -24.70
N GLU A 19 49.74 -4.38 -24.19
CA GLU A 19 50.89 -3.84 -24.92
C GLU A 19 51.87 -4.96 -25.30
N GLY A 20 52.35 -4.92 -26.55
CA GLY A 20 53.68 -5.47 -26.86
C GLY A 20 53.79 -6.81 -27.58
N THR A 21 52.81 -7.30 -28.35
CA THR A 21 53.07 -8.38 -29.33
C THR A 21 52.27 -8.26 -30.63
N SER A 22 52.97 -8.26 -31.77
CA SER A 22 52.40 -8.23 -33.13
C SER A 22 52.22 -9.63 -33.68
N ARG A 23 51.20 -10.39 -33.20
CA ARG A 23 50.72 -11.64 -33.84
C ARG A 23 49.33 -12.03 -33.32
N LEU A 24 48.33 -12.11 -34.21
CA LEU A 24 47.00 -12.64 -33.92
C LEU A 24 47.04 -14.17 -33.76
N ARG A 25 46.54 -14.70 -32.64
CA ARG A 25 46.20 -16.12 -32.48
C ARG A 25 44.70 -16.26 -32.15
N PRO A 26 44.00 -17.30 -32.66
CA PRO A 26 42.63 -17.56 -32.28
C PRO A 26 42.58 -18.13 -30.85
N PHE A 27 41.89 -17.46 -29.93
CA PHE A 27 41.62 -18.00 -28.59
C PHE A 27 40.18 -18.49 -28.49
N LEU A 28 40.07 -19.69 -27.91
CA LEU A 28 38.87 -20.47 -27.65
C LEU A 28 37.90 -19.68 -26.74
N PHE A 29 36.60 -19.65 -27.07
CA PHE A 29 35.57 -19.11 -26.17
C PHE A 29 35.26 -20.15 -25.08
N GLU A 30 35.70 -19.91 -23.84
CA GLU A 30 35.22 -20.59 -22.65
C GLU A 30 34.16 -19.72 -21.96
N VAL A 31 32.91 -20.20 -21.89
CA VAL A 31 31.86 -19.56 -21.10
C VAL A 31 31.89 -20.17 -19.70
N PHE A 32 32.45 -19.46 -18.73
CA PHE A 32 32.32 -19.81 -17.32
C PHE A 32 30.90 -19.48 -16.83
N ILE A 33 30.12 -20.52 -16.51
CA ILE A 33 28.87 -20.36 -15.75
C ILE A 33 29.25 -20.40 -14.28
N ASN A 34 29.38 -19.22 -13.67
CA ASN A 34 29.57 -19.10 -12.22
C ASN A 34 28.22 -19.32 -11.51
N SER A 35 28.23 -20.06 -10.40
CA SER A 35 27.09 -20.73 -9.74
C SER A 35 26.07 -19.83 -9.03
N ARG A 36 25.80 -18.61 -9.51
CA ARG A 36 24.86 -17.66 -8.88
C ARG A 36 23.75 -17.09 -9.77
N PHE A 37 23.38 -17.78 -10.86
CA PHE A 37 22.20 -17.41 -11.64
C PHE A 37 21.30 -18.62 -11.92
N THR A 38 20.16 -18.70 -11.23
CA THR A 38 19.05 -19.58 -11.59
C THR A 38 18.35 -19.01 -12.82
N LEU A 39 18.58 -19.61 -13.99
CA LEU A 39 17.77 -19.38 -15.18
C LEU A 39 16.35 -19.90 -14.94
N SER A 40 15.34 -19.07 -15.26
CA SER A 40 13.94 -19.48 -15.26
C SER A 40 13.73 -20.73 -16.13
N ALA A 41 12.89 -21.66 -15.69
CA ALA A 41 12.54 -22.89 -16.42
C ALA A 41 12.15 -22.64 -17.90
N SER A 42 11.55 -21.48 -18.19
CA SER A 42 11.22 -21.04 -19.56
C SER A 42 12.45 -20.80 -20.45
N MET A 43 13.55 -20.27 -19.89
CA MET A 43 14.82 -20.08 -20.62
C MET A 43 15.56 -21.39 -20.84
N MET A 44 15.51 -22.32 -19.88
CA MET A 44 16.05 -23.68 -20.07
C MET A 44 15.29 -24.43 -21.18
N THR A 45 13.96 -24.33 -21.23
CA THR A 45 13.15 -24.97 -22.29
C THR A 45 13.44 -24.38 -23.68
N ARG A 46 13.66 -23.06 -23.78
CA ARG A 46 14.04 -22.42 -25.05
C ARG A 46 15.45 -22.80 -25.50
N ALA A 47 16.41 -22.89 -24.57
CA ALA A 47 17.77 -23.34 -24.84
C ALA A 47 17.81 -24.82 -25.26
N ALA A 48 17.03 -25.68 -24.60
CA ALA A 48 16.90 -27.10 -24.96
C ALA A 48 16.27 -27.29 -26.36
N CYS A 49 15.20 -26.56 -26.67
CA CYS A 49 14.59 -26.58 -28.01
C CYS A 49 15.54 -26.07 -29.12
N ALA A 50 16.39 -25.08 -28.82
CA ALA A 50 17.36 -24.56 -29.78
C ALA A 50 18.53 -25.54 -30.01
N ALA A 51 19.01 -26.22 -28.96
CA ALA A 51 20.08 -27.21 -29.03
C ALA A 51 19.68 -28.47 -29.81
N VAL A 52 18.40 -28.89 -29.74
CA VAL A 52 17.87 -30.00 -30.53
C VAL A 52 17.72 -29.63 -32.02
N ARG A 53 17.44 -28.36 -32.34
CA ARG A 53 17.26 -27.88 -33.73
C ARG A 53 18.56 -27.55 -34.47
N TYR A 54 19.64 -27.18 -33.78
CA TYR A 54 20.91 -26.75 -34.42
C TYR A 54 22.15 -27.35 -33.71
N PRO A 55 22.41 -28.66 -33.87
CA PRO A 55 23.45 -29.36 -33.10
C PRO A 55 24.89 -28.95 -33.44
N SER A 56 25.14 -28.30 -34.58
CA SER A 56 26.49 -27.87 -35.00
C SER A 56 26.94 -26.50 -34.45
N LYS A 57 26.07 -25.78 -33.70
CA LYS A 57 26.36 -24.42 -33.21
C LYS A 57 26.32 -24.24 -31.69
N PHE A 58 25.96 -25.26 -30.92
CA PHE A 58 25.88 -25.19 -29.46
C PHE A 58 26.34 -26.51 -28.81
N ARG A 59 27.26 -26.44 -27.85
CA ARG A 59 27.63 -27.57 -26.98
C ARG A 59 27.35 -27.17 -25.53
N LEU A 60 26.28 -27.72 -24.95
CA LEU A 60 25.97 -27.61 -23.52
C LEU A 60 26.70 -28.73 -22.76
N SER A 61 27.43 -28.39 -21.70
CA SER A 61 27.90 -29.39 -20.72
C SER A 61 26.78 -29.70 -19.73
N LEU A 62 25.85 -30.57 -20.14
CA LEU A 62 24.93 -31.24 -19.23
C LEU A 62 25.57 -32.54 -18.75
N SER A 63 25.30 -32.96 -17.52
CA SER A 63 25.76 -34.27 -17.04
C SER A 63 25.18 -35.38 -17.94
N THR A 64 25.97 -36.42 -18.22
CA THR A 64 25.63 -37.48 -19.19
C THR A 64 24.33 -38.23 -18.84
N LYS A 65 23.87 -38.14 -17.58
CA LYS A 65 22.59 -38.71 -17.10
C LYS A 65 21.38 -37.89 -17.53
N GLU A 66 21.45 -36.55 -17.43
CA GLU A 66 20.31 -35.66 -17.72
C GLU A 66 20.04 -35.51 -19.21
N TYR A 67 21.10 -35.51 -20.04
CA TYR A 67 20.98 -35.45 -21.50
C TYR A 67 20.26 -36.69 -22.07
N ASN A 68 20.57 -37.88 -21.56
CA ASN A 68 19.95 -39.13 -22.02
C ASN A 68 18.50 -39.30 -21.55
N GLN A 69 18.14 -38.72 -20.39
CA GLN A 69 16.75 -38.70 -19.91
C GLN A 69 15.85 -37.84 -20.79
N ILE A 70 16.31 -36.65 -21.20
CA ILE A 70 15.54 -35.72 -22.01
C ILE A 70 15.44 -36.19 -23.47
N ARG A 71 16.47 -36.85 -24.00
CA ARG A 71 16.50 -37.34 -25.39
C ARG A 71 15.47 -38.44 -25.69
N ASN A 72 15.05 -39.19 -24.67
CA ASN A 72 14.10 -40.30 -24.80
C ASN A 72 12.65 -39.94 -24.41
N MET A 73 12.37 -38.69 -24.02
CA MET A 73 11.01 -38.25 -23.71
C MET A 73 10.26 -37.82 -24.98
N SER A 74 9.05 -38.36 -25.19
CA SER A 74 8.20 -37.91 -26.29
C SER A 74 7.70 -36.47 -26.04
N LEU A 75 7.42 -35.75 -27.13
CA LEU A 75 6.86 -34.39 -27.10
C LEU A 75 5.53 -34.30 -26.32
N SER A 76 4.77 -35.40 -26.20
CA SER A 76 3.54 -35.45 -25.41
C SER A 76 3.80 -35.47 -23.90
N ALA A 77 4.88 -36.14 -23.45
CA ALA A 77 5.27 -36.17 -22.04
C ALA A 77 5.75 -34.78 -21.54
N ILE A 78 6.47 -34.03 -22.38
CA ILE A 78 6.93 -32.67 -22.08
C ILE A 78 5.75 -31.69 -21.95
N ARG A 79 4.69 -31.89 -22.75
CA ARG A 79 3.44 -31.10 -22.68
C ARG A 79 2.64 -31.40 -21.41
N GLN A 80 2.54 -32.66 -21.00
CA GLN A 80 1.82 -33.03 -19.78
C GLN A 80 2.52 -32.51 -18.51
N THR A 81 3.86 -32.50 -18.47
CA THR A 81 4.59 -31.88 -17.36
C THR A 81 4.38 -30.36 -17.28
N SER A 82 4.15 -29.69 -18.41
CA SER A 82 3.87 -28.25 -18.44
C SER A 82 2.45 -27.89 -17.95
N SER A 83 1.46 -28.76 -18.18
CA SER A 83 0.10 -28.55 -17.66
C SER A 83 -0.03 -28.95 -16.20
N ALA A 84 0.72 -29.96 -15.74
CA ALA A 84 0.77 -30.35 -14.33
C ALA A 84 1.55 -29.31 -13.48
N ALA A 85 2.61 -28.71 -14.02
CA ALA A 85 3.34 -27.62 -13.34
C ALA A 85 2.54 -26.31 -13.25
N ALA A 86 1.54 -26.11 -14.12
CA ALA A 86 0.62 -24.98 -14.03
C ALA A 86 -0.43 -25.14 -12.91
N ALA A 87 -0.62 -26.34 -12.36
CA ALA A 87 -1.70 -26.65 -11.42
C ALA A 87 -1.32 -26.54 -9.93
N ILE A 88 -0.08 -26.17 -9.57
CA ILE A 88 0.34 -26.00 -8.16
C ILE A 88 1.09 -24.65 -7.94
N ALA A 89 0.78 -23.63 -8.73
CA ALA A 89 1.14 -22.27 -8.35
C ALA A 89 0.09 -21.77 -7.33
N LYS A 90 0.40 -21.86 -6.03
CA LYS A 90 -0.34 -21.11 -5.00
C LYS A 90 -0.51 -19.67 -5.49
N PRO A 91 -1.72 -19.08 -5.40
CA PRO A 91 -1.93 -17.76 -5.98
C PRO A 91 -0.95 -16.78 -5.37
N ALA A 92 -0.22 -16.12 -6.26
CA ALA A 92 0.61 -14.99 -5.94
C ALA A 92 -0.27 -13.94 -5.23
N PHE A 93 0.22 -13.37 -4.11
CA PHE A 93 -0.41 -12.34 -3.26
C PHE A 93 -1.83 -11.91 -3.68
N SER A 94 -2.85 -12.38 -2.95
CA SER A 94 -4.21 -11.84 -3.00
C SER A 94 -4.44 -10.93 -1.80
N ALA A 95 -4.73 -9.65 -2.05
CA ALA A 95 -5.13 -8.70 -1.02
C ALA A 95 -6.51 -9.06 -0.44
N VAL A 96 -7.42 -9.58 -1.28
CA VAL A 96 -8.76 -10.02 -0.88
C VAL A 96 -8.69 -11.46 -0.37
N GLN A 97 -9.20 -11.69 0.84
CA GLN A 97 -9.33 -13.04 1.39
C GLN A 97 -10.68 -13.65 1.01
N PRO A 98 -10.73 -14.94 0.65
CA PRO A 98 -12.00 -15.63 0.56
C PRO A 98 -12.66 -15.66 1.94
N VAL A 99 -13.87 -15.12 2.04
CA VAL A 99 -14.63 -15.09 3.28
C VAL A 99 -15.55 -16.29 3.35
N THR A 100 -15.34 -17.17 4.32
CA THR A 100 -16.23 -18.32 4.58
C THR A 100 -17.15 -18.03 5.77
N ASN A 101 -18.42 -18.43 5.64
CA ASN A 101 -19.46 -18.32 6.68
C ASN A 101 -19.69 -16.87 7.17
N PHE A 102 -19.55 -15.87 6.30
CA PHE A 102 -19.73 -14.46 6.71
C PHE A 102 -21.15 -14.19 7.17
N ALA A 103 -22.15 -14.66 6.42
CA ALA A 103 -23.56 -14.45 6.74
C ALA A 103 -23.92 -15.01 8.12
N GLU A 104 -23.46 -16.22 8.45
CA GLU A 104 -23.64 -16.84 9.77
C GLU A 104 -22.94 -16.05 10.89
N LYS A 105 -21.71 -15.57 10.64
CA LYS A 105 -20.99 -14.73 11.61
C LYS A 105 -21.70 -13.41 11.87
N ILE A 106 -22.31 -12.79 10.85
CA ILE A 106 -23.07 -11.54 11.00
C ILE A 106 -24.39 -11.79 11.73
N ALA A 107 -25.10 -12.87 11.41
CA ALA A 107 -26.38 -13.21 12.05
C ALA A 107 -26.29 -13.41 13.58
N ASN A 108 -25.10 -13.73 14.10
CA ASN A 108 -24.85 -13.92 15.53
C ASN A 108 -24.27 -12.68 16.23
N ARG A 109 -24.16 -11.54 15.54
CA ARG A 109 -23.68 -10.28 16.13
C ARG A 109 -24.86 -9.40 16.53
N PRO A 110 -24.66 -8.49 17.51
CA PRO A 110 -25.63 -7.43 17.76
C PRO A 110 -25.87 -6.59 16.51
N ASP A 111 -27.10 -6.09 16.37
CA ASP A 111 -27.45 -5.13 15.32
C ASP A 111 -26.59 -3.86 15.43
N PHE A 112 -26.39 -3.20 14.29
CA PHE A 112 -25.74 -1.90 14.26
C PHE A 112 -26.61 -0.87 14.98
N ASP A 113 -26.07 -0.21 16.02
CA ASP A 113 -26.78 0.83 16.76
C ASP A 113 -26.88 2.11 15.93
N ASN A 114 -28.04 2.31 15.30
CA ASN A 114 -28.42 3.49 14.51
C ASN A 114 -29.07 4.61 15.34
N SER A 115 -29.01 4.55 16.68
CA SER A 115 -29.72 5.52 17.52
C SER A 115 -29.10 6.92 17.53
N ASN A 116 -27.94 7.13 16.86
CA ASN A 116 -27.18 8.38 16.85
C ASN A 116 -26.94 8.95 18.27
N LYS A 117 -26.71 8.07 19.26
CA LYS A 117 -26.39 8.51 20.63
C LYS A 117 -25.16 9.41 20.60
N PRO A 118 -25.15 10.53 21.35
CA PRO A 118 -23.98 11.39 21.47
C PRO A 118 -22.73 10.58 21.83
N ILE A 119 -21.59 10.97 21.27
CA ILE A 119 -20.30 10.37 21.60
C ILE A 119 -20.00 10.66 23.07
N GLN A 120 -19.78 9.62 23.85
CA GLN A 120 -19.59 9.77 25.29
C GLN A 120 -18.19 10.29 25.61
N VAL A 121 -18.10 11.48 26.22
CA VAL A 121 -16.84 11.96 26.79
C VAL A 121 -16.68 11.40 28.20
N THR A 122 -15.57 10.69 28.44
CA THR A 122 -15.25 10.03 29.72
C THR A 122 -14.07 10.72 30.41
N LYS A 123 -13.86 10.39 31.70
CA LYS A 123 -12.66 10.83 32.42
C LYS A 123 -11.41 10.16 31.81
N SER A 124 -10.24 10.77 32.03
CA SER A 124 -8.95 10.14 31.73
C SER A 124 -8.91 8.70 32.29
N PRO A 125 -8.33 7.73 31.55
CA PRO A 125 -8.19 6.36 32.03
C PRO A 125 -7.29 6.26 33.27
N ASP A 126 -6.40 7.22 33.49
CA ASP A 126 -5.60 7.34 34.73
C ASP A 126 -5.50 8.82 35.16
N PRO A 127 -6.48 9.34 35.91
CA PRO A 127 -6.44 10.71 36.40
C PRO A 127 -5.35 10.97 37.45
N SER A 128 -4.75 9.92 37.99
CA SER A 128 -3.76 10.00 39.07
C SER A 128 -2.31 9.92 38.56
N TRP A 129 -2.13 9.88 37.23
CA TRP A 129 -0.83 9.73 36.60
C TRP A 129 0.04 10.98 36.78
N SER A 130 1.32 10.77 37.08
CA SER A 130 2.34 11.82 37.20
C SER A 130 3.57 11.52 36.34
N TYR A 131 4.37 12.55 36.04
CA TYR A 131 5.58 12.39 35.26
C TYR A 131 6.49 11.30 35.84
N GLY A 132 6.85 10.32 35.01
CA GLY A 132 7.72 9.19 35.38
C GLY A 132 6.99 7.91 35.78
N ASP A 133 5.66 7.95 35.96
CA ASP A 133 4.88 6.80 36.44
C ASP A 133 4.80 5.61 35.47
N GLY A 134 5.12 5.83 34.19
CA GLY A 134 4.96 4.81 33.16
C GLY A 134 3.50 4.42 32.96
N VAL A 135 3.24 3.17 32.56
CA VAL A 135 1.87 2.65 32.36
C VAL A 135 1.42 1.92 33.63
N ARG A 136 0.35 2.41 34.28
CA ARG A 136 -0.17 1.87 35.55
C ARG A 136 -1.55 1.21 35.44
N THR A 137 -2.28 1.45 34.37
CA THR A 137 -3.64 0.98 34.19
C THR A 137 -3.68 -0.49 33.77
N GLY A 138 -4.29 -1.33 34.63
CA GLY A 138 -4.96 -2.60 34.31
C GLY A 138 -4.22 -3.64 33.44
N GLU A 139 -3.80 -4.73 34.09
CA GLU A 139 -2.85 -5.78 33.68
C GLU A 139 -1.39 -5.42 33.97
N THR A 140 -0.66 -6.36 34.59
CA THR A 140 0.80 -6.29 34.74
C THR A 140 1.41 -5.81 33.41
N PRO A 141 2.23 -4.74 33.40
CA PRO A 141 2.82 -4.24 32.18
C PRO A 141 3.40 -5.41 31.36
N ALA A 142 3.18 -5.39 30.05
CA ALA A 142 3.68 -6.41 29.13
C ALA A 142 5.23 -6.57 29.13
N ILE A 143 5.93 -5.84 30.01
CA ILE A 143 7.36 -5.94 30.31
C ILE A 143 7.79 -7.39 30.54
N ASN A 144 6.95 -8.23 31.17
CA ASN A 144 7.26 -9.65 31.39
C ASN A 144 6.69 -10.58 30.30
N LYS A 145 5.96 -10.05 29.30
CA LYS A 145 5.44 -10.85 28.18
C LYS A 145 6.57 -11.04 27.16
N VAL A 146 6.74 -12.27 26.70
CA VAL A 146 7.78 -12.62 25.72
C VAL A 146 7.42 -12.01 24.36
N HIS A 147 8.25 -11.09 23.89
CA HIS A 147 8.16 -10.55 22.54
C HIS A 147 8.85 -11.50 21.55
N LYS A 148 8.30 -11.59 20.34
CA LYS A 148 8.91 -12.33 19.24
C LYS A 148 9.47 -11.35 18.22
N GLU A 149 10.77 -11.42 17.99
CA GLU A 149 11.41 -10.74 16.87
C GLU A 149 10.96 -11.38 15.55
N ILE A 150 10.63 -10.54 14.57
CA ILE A 150 10.17 -10.96 13.24
C ILE A 150 10.97 -10.17 12.21
N ASP A 151 11.85 -10.84 11.46
CA ASP A 151 12.47 -10.28 10.27
C ASP A 151 11.44 -10.28 9.11
N PRO A 152 11.01 -9.11 8.58
CA PRO A 152 10.07 -9.05 7.47
C PRO A 152 10.60 -9.63 6.16
N TYR A 153 11.92 -9.86 6.05
CA TYR A 153 12.60 -10.35 4.84
C TYR A 153 13.08 -11.81 4.96
N SER A 154 12.80 -12.49 6.08
CA SER A 154 13.14 -13.90 6.24
C SER A 154 12.53 -14.78 5.13
N SER A 155 13.29 -15.77 4.70
CA SER A 155 12.93 -16.65 3.57
C SER A 155 11.63 -17.44 3.76
N ASP A 156 11.22 -17.70 5.01
CA ASP A 156 10.00 -18.40 5.39
C ASP A 156 8.78 -17.47 5.54
N ARG A 157 8.96 -16.17 5.35
CA ARG A 157 7.93 -15.15 5.55
C ARG A 157 7.40 -14.60 4.23
N SER A 158 6.08 -14.59 4.08
CA SER A 158 5.41 -14.05 2.90
C SER A 158 5.07 -12.57 3.05
N VAL A 159 5.03 -11.86 1.91
CA VAL A 159 4.54 -10.47 1.84
C VAL A 159 3.10 -10.35 2.38
N SER A 160 2.25 -11.37 2.20
CA SER A 160 0.90 -11.37 2.75
C SER A 160 0.88 -11.40 4.28
N GLN A 161 1.82 -12.10 4.93
CA GLN A 161 1.95 -12.06 6.40
C GLN A 161 2.42 -10.69 6.89
N ASN A 162 3.35 -10.05 6.17
CA ASN A 162 3.74 -8.65 6.45
C ASN A 162 2.55 -7.72 6.34
N TYR A 163 1.83 -7.78 5.22
CA TYR A 163 0.63 -6.96 4.99
C TYR A 163 -0.37 -7.12 6.13
N ARG A 164 -0.74 -8.36 6.49
CA ARG A 164 -1.71 -8.62 7.57
C ARG A 164 -1.26 -8.07 8.91
N LEU A 165 -0.01 -8.35 9.30
CA LEU A 165 0.53 -7.90 10.58
C LEU A 165 0.57 -6.37 10.67
N LEU A 166 1.02 -5.71 9.60
CA LEU A 166 1.13 -4.25 9.58
C LEU A 166 -0.24 -3.57 9.62
N ILE A 167 -1.22 -4.05 8.84
CA ILE A 167 -2.56 -3.44 8.85
C ILE A 167 -3.36 -3.77 10.11
N SER A 168 -3.03 -4.83 10.85
CA SER A 168 -3.69 -5.10 12.13
C SER A 168 -2.99 -4.41 13.29
N GLY A 169 -1.67 -4.23 13.21
CA GLY A 169 -0.86 -3.59 14.26
C GLY A 169 -0.84 -2.06 14.19
N ILE A 170 -1.02 -1.49 13.00
CA ILE A 170 -1.12 -0.04 12.80
C ILE A 170 -2.60 0.29 12.62
N ALA A 171 -3.34 0.41 13.72
CA ALA A 171 -4.77 0.73 13.75
C ALA A 171 -5.09 1.57 15.00
N PRO A 172 -6.10 2.46 14.98
CA PRO A 172 -6.98 2.78 13.85
C PRO A 172 -6.28 3.56 12.73
N ARG A 173 -6.67 3.32 11.47
CA ARG A 173 -6.24 4.15 10.32
C ARG A 173 -7.40 4.98 9.78
N PRO A 174 -7.21 6.29 9.54
CA PRO A 174 -8.22 7.08 8.85
C PRO A 174 -8.39 6.57 7.41
N VAL A 175 -9.59 6.75 6.86
CA VAL A 175 -9.91 6.41 5.48
C VAL A 175 -9.87 7.68 4.65
N GLY A 176 -8.85 7.83 3.80
CA GLY A 176 -8.81 8.87 2.78
C GLY A 176 -9.67 8.44 1.61
N PHE A 177 -10.77 9.15 1.35
CA PHE A 177 -11.69 8.82 0.27
C PHE A 177 -11.47 9.76 -0.91
N ILE A 178 -10.78 9.26 -1.94
CA ILE A 178 -10.14 10.10 -2.94
C ILE A 178 -10.92 10.08 -4.23
N SER A 179 -11.34 11.27 -4.65
CA SER A 179 -11.91 11.53 -5.96
C SER A 179 -10.84 12.05 -6.92
N THR A 180 -10.85 11.56 -8.15
CA THR A 180 -9.96 11.98 -9.23
C THR A 180 -10.68 12.01 -10.56
N ILE A 181 -10.05 12.62 -11.57
CA ILE A 181 -10.52 12.60 -12.94
C ILE A 181 -9.41 12.08 -13.86
N SER A 182 -9.78 11.31 -14.88
CA SER A 182 -8.86 10.87 -15.92
C SER A 182 -8.27 12.05 -16.69
N LYS A 183 -7.07 11.87 -17.25
CA LYS A 183 -6.37 12.91 -18.02
C LYS A 183 -7.19 13.48 -19.18
N ASP A 184 -8.01 12.65 -19.82
CA ASP A 184 -8.89 13.05 -20.92
C ASP A 184 -10.24 13.65 -20.44
N GLY A 185 -10.47 13.72 -19.13
CA GLY A 185 -11.68 14.27 -18.53
C GLY A 185 -12.92 13.37 -18.64
N LYS A 186 -12.81 12.16 -19.20
CA LYS A 186 -13.97 11.32 -19.51
C LYS A 186 -14.47 10.48 -18.35
N THR A 187 -13.57 10.06 -17.46
CA THR A 187 -13.90 9.17 -16.33
C THR A 187 -13.56 9.89 -15.04
N LYS A 188 -14.49 9.85 -14.09
CA LYS A 188 -14.26 10.25 -12.70
C LYS A 188 -14.10 8.98 -11.89
N ASN A 189 -13.15 8.95 -10.98
CA ASN A 189 -12.90 7.80 -10.12
C ASN A 189 -13.03 8.20 -8.67
N LEU A 190 -13.48 7.26 -7.85
CA LEU A 190 -13.66 7.44 -6.41
C LEU A 190 -13.24 6.17 -5.69
N ALA A 191 -12.29 6.25 -4.75
CA ALA A 191 -11.80 5.06 -4.06
C ALA A 191 -11.26 5.34 -2.64
N PRO A 192 -11.36 4.38 -1.71
CA PRO A 192 -10.88 4.52 -0.34
C PRO A 192 -9.42 4.06 -0.20
N PHE A 193 -8.67 4.79 0.62
CA PHE A 193 -7.27 4.53 0.94
C PHE A 193 -7.05 4.63 2.44
N SER A 194 -6.67 3.51 3.08
CA SER A 194 -6.31 3.54 4.51
C SER A 194 -4.84 3.88 4.78
N TYR A 195 -4.02 4.03 3.73
CA TYR A 195 -2.66 4.55 3.84
C TYR A 195 -2.69 6.06 3.54
N PHE A 196 -3.38 6.78 4.42
CA PHE A 196 -3.69 8.20 4.31
C PHE A 196 -3.38 8.90 5.64
N GLN A 197 -2.81 10.12 5.59
CA GLN A 197 -2.66 10.98 6.76
C GLN A 197 -2.47 12.46 6.35
N MET A 198 -2.63 13.38 7.31
CA MET A 198 -2.08 14.73 7.27
C MET A 198 -0.57 14.69 7.51
N VAL A 199 0.17 15.60 6.87
CA VAL A 199 1.61 15.76 6.96
C VAL A 199 1.96 17.04 7.70
N ASP A 200 1.31 18.14 7.35
CA ASP A 200 1.53 19.46 7.97
C ASP A 200 0.24 20.30 7.88
N HIS A 201 0.19 21.39 8.63
CA HIS A 201 -0.89 22.37 8.66
C HIS A 201 -0.49 23.74 8.09
N ASP A 202 0.81 24.02 7.96
CA ASP A 202 1.33 25.25 7.31
C ASP A 202 2.59 24.95 6.45
N PRO A 203 2.43 24.66 5.14
CA PRO A 203 1.16 24.63 4.41
C PRO A 203 0.31 23.38 4.75
N PRO A 204 -1.02 23.37 4.51
CA PRO A 204 -1.86 22.21 4.77
C PRO A 204 -1.53 21.07 3.79
N MET A 205 -0.86 20.05 4.30
CA MET A 205 -0.25 18.98 3.53
C MET A 205 -0.82 17.62 3.92
N PHE A 206 -1.02 16.75 2.94
CA PHE A 206 -1.55 15.41 3.09
C PHE A 206 -0.70 14.40 2.35
N MET A 207 -0.76 13.14 2.77
CA MET A 207 -0.14 12.02 2.08
C MET A 207 -1.15 10.93 1.78
N VAL A 208 -1.01 10.34 0.60
CA VAL A 208 -1.63 9.05 0.25
C VAL A 208 -0.58 8.12 -0.34
N SER A 209 -0.57 6.89 0.14
CA SER A 209 0.34 5.85 -0.36
C SER A 209 -0.42 4.73 -1.06
N PHE A 210 0.12 4.32 -2.20
CA PHE A 210 -0.39 3.24 -3.02
C PHE A 210 0.53 2.04 -2.88
N SER A 211 0.03 0.94 -2.32
CA SER A 211 0.77 -0.32 -2.28
C SER A 211 0.76 -1.02 -3.63
N SER A 212 1.87 -1.68 -3.96
CA SER A 212 1.98 -2.55 -5.12
C SER A 212 0.98 -3.72 -5.05
N ARG A 213 0.31 -4.03 -6.16
CA ARG A 213 -0.61 -5.18 -6.29
C ARG A 213 -0.34 -5.96 -7.58
N HIS A 214 -0.86 -7.18 -7.69
CA HIS A 214 -0.83 -7.89 -8.96
C HIS A 214 -1.66 -7.16 -10.02
N GLY A 215 -1.14 -7.10 -11.25
CA GLY A 215 -1.86 -6.56 -12.40
C GLY A 215 -1.74 -5.04 -12.55
N ARG A 216 -2.86 -4.42 -12.95
CA ARG A 216 -2.95 -3.01 -13.34
C ARG A 216 -2.75 -2.09 -12.13
N ILE A 217 -2.02 -0.99 -12.35
CA ILE A 217 -1.93 0.12 -11.40
C ILE A 217 -3.31 0.74 -11.15
N LYS A 218 -3.55 1.29 -9.96
CA LYS A 218 -4.86 1.87 -9.63
C LYS A 218 -5.13 3.11 -10.49
N ASP A 219 -6.39 3.33 -10.88
CA ASP A 219 -6.77 4.46 -11.73
C ASP A 219 -6.53 5.79 -11.00
N THR A 220 -6.85 5.88 -9.70
CA THR A 220 -6.51 7.03 -8.85
C THR A 220 -5.01 7.37 -8.86
N TYR A 221 -4.13 6.36 -8.84
CA TYR A 221 -2.68 6.59 -8.94
C TYR A 221 -2.34 7.28 -10.26
N GLN A 222 -2.85 6.73 -11.37
CA GLN A 222 -2.56 7.22 -12.70
C GLN A 222 -3.12 8.63 -12.90
N ASN A 223 -4.35 8.86 -12.44
CA ASN A 223 -5.01 10.17 -12.47
C ASN A 223 -4.20 11.21 -11.67
N MET A 224 -3.86 10.94 -10.41
CA MET A 224 -3.06 11.85 -9.59
C MET A 224 -1.68 12.13 -10.20
N LYS A 225 -1.06 11.13 -10.85
CA LYS A 225 0.22 11.30 -11.55
C LYS A 225 0.09 12.22 -12.77
N ASP A 226 -0.98 12.06 -13.55
CA ASP A 226 -1.17 12.75 -14.82
C ASP A 226 -1.79 14.15 -14.68
N THR A 227 -2.77 14.31 -13.80
CA THR A 227 -3.52 15.57 -13.62
C THR A 227 -2.96 16.44 -12.51
N LYS A 228 -2.24 15.83 -11.55
CA LYS A 228 -1.78 16.49 -10.32
C LYS A 228 -2.91 17.07 -9.47
N GLU A 229 -4.12 16.54 -9.60
CA GLU A 229 -5.31 17.00 -8.89
C GLU A 229 -6.07 15.84 -8.25
N CYS A 230 -6.60 16.08 -7.05
CA CYS A 230 -7.54 15.18 -6.39
C CYS A 230 -8.43 15.95 -5.41
N VAL A 231 -9.49 15.29 -4.93
CA VAL A 231 -10.22 15.71 -3.74
C VAL A 231 -10.15 14.60 -2.70
N ILE A 232 -9.76 14.95 -1.47
CA ILE A 232 -9.76 14.05 -0.32
C ILE A 232 -11.03 14.32 0.48
N ASN A 233 -11.87 13.31 0.64
CA ASN A 233 -13.14 13.40 1.35
C ASN A 233 -13.05 12.62 2.67
N THR A 234 -13.61 13.17 3.73
CA THR A 234 -13.79 12.46 5.00
C THR A 234 -14.95 11.48 4.91
N VAL A 235 -14.91 10.43 5.73
CA VAL A 235 -15.91 9.36 5.69
C VAL A 235 -16.63 9.23 7.03
N SER A 236 -17.93 9.43 6.99
CA SER A 236 -18.84 9.21 8.12
C SER A 236 -19.38 7.77 8.13
N GLU A 237 -19.80 7.28 9.30
CA GLU A 237 -20.22 5.88 9.47
C GLU A 237 -21.41 5.47 8.59
N ASN A 238 -22.33 6.40 8.32
CA ASN A 238 -23.47 6.18 7.42
C ASN A 238 -23.07 6.01 5.95
N MET A 239 -21.84 6.37 5.56
CA MET A 239 -21.34 6.26 4.19
C MET A 239 -20.64 4.92 3.92
N ILE A 240 -20.44 4.07 4.94
CA ILE A 240 -19.50 2.94 4.87
C ILE A 240 -19.81 1.95 3.74
N GLU A 241 -21.09 1.65 3.49
CA GLU A 241 -21.48 0.70 2.45
C GLU A 241 -21.10 1.21 1.06
N ALA A 242 -21.40 2.48 0.76
CA ALA A 242 -21.03 3.12 -0.49
C ALA A 242 -19.50 3.21 -0.66
N VAL A 243 -18.80 3.61 0.40
CA VAL A 243 -17.33 3.70 0.42
C VAL A 243 -16.71 2.32 0.21
N ASN A 244 -17.22 1.28 0.86
CA ASN A 244 -16.76 -0.10 0.66
C ASN A 244 -17.08 -0.60 -0.76
N ALA A 245 -18.24 -0.26 -1.33
CA ALA A 245 -18.62 -0.62 -2.70
C ALA A 245 -17.64 -0.06 -3.75
N SER A 246 -17.13 1.17 -3.55
CA SER A 246 -16.09 1.74 -4.43
C SER A 246 -14.74 1.02 -4.38
N SER A 247 -14.52 0.10 -3.44
CA SER A 247 -13.29 -0.69 -3.37
C SER A 247 -13.28 -1.92 -4.28
N ILE A 248 -14.39 -2.21 -4.97
CA ILE A 248 -14.49 -3.29 -5.95
C ILE A 248 -13.44 -3.09 -7.07
N ASP A 249 -12.91 -4.19 -7.61
CA ASP A 249 -11.91 -4.13 -8.69
C ASP A 249 -12.59 -3.86 -10.05
N ALA A 250 -13.30 -2.73 -10.15
CA ALA A 250 -14.04 -2.30 -11.33
C ALA A 250 -13.11 -2.20 -12.55
N PRO A 251 -13.53 -2.63 -13.77
CA PRO A 251 -12.74 -2.47 -14.98
C PRO A 251 -12.37 -1.00 -15.25
N TYR A 252 -11.25 -0.77 -15.96
CA TYR A 252 -10.86 0.58 -16.37
C TYR A 252 -11.97 1.25 -17.18
N GLY A 253 -12.27 2.52 -16.88
CA GLY A 253 -13.28 3.32 -17.54
C GLY A 253 -14.69 3.19 -16.95
N ILE A 254 -14.91 2.32 -15.96
CA ILE A 254 -16.13 2.32 -15.14
C ILE A 254 -15.92 3.25 -13.95
N SER A 255 -16.84 4.21 -13.78
CA SER A 255 -16.81 5.16 -12.68
C SER A 255 -17.35 4.52 -11.40
N GLU A 256 -16.61 4.62 -10.30
CA GLU A 256 -17.12 4.19 -8.99
C GLU A 256 -18.26 5.07 -8.47
N TRP A 257 -18.41 6.30 -8.98
CA TRP A 257 -19.56 7.15 -8.65
C TRP A 257 -20.89 6.47 -8.94
N ASP A 258 -21.01 5.83 -10.11
CA ASP A 258 -22.22 5.09 -10.50
C ASP A 258 -22.46 3.85 -9.62
N ILE A 259 -21.39 3.21 -9.15
CA ILE A 259 -21.46 2.02 -8.27
C ILE A 259 -21.91 2.42 -6.87
N THR A 260 -21.40 3.55 -6.35
CA THR A 260 -21.66 3.99 -4.98
C THR A 260 -22.99 4.70 -4.80
N GLY A 261 -23.49 5.36 -5.84
CA GLY A 261 -24.67 6.24 -5.74
C GLY A 261 -24.42 7.51 -4.92
N LEU A 262 -23.17 7.84 -4.59
CA LEU A 262 -22.81 9.08 -3.91
C LEU A 262 -22.94 10.28 -4.84
N THR A 263 -23.22 11.44 -4.27
CA THR A 263 -23.53 12.64 -5.05
C THR A 263 -22.29 13.48 -5.31
N GLU A 264 -21.99 13.69 -6.60
CA GLU A 264 -20.92 14.59 -7.01
C GLU A 264 -21.23 16.06 -6.64
N GLY A 265 -20.26 16.72 -6.00
CA GLY A 265 -20.24 18.15 -5.73
C GLY A 265 -19.23 18.89 -6.58
N GLU A 266 -19.56 20.10 -7.01
CA GLU A 266 -18.66 20.97 -7.76
C GLU A 266 -17.43 21.34 -6.94
N THR A 267 -16.31 21.67 -7.59
CA THR A 267 -15.07 22.13 -6.97
C THR A 267 -14.61 23.46 -7.55
N THR A 268 -13.75 24.19 -6.82
CA THR A 268 -13.34 25.55 -7.23
C THR A 268 -11.93 25.63 -7.80
N THR A 269 -11.02 24.78 -7.33
CA THR A 269 -9.57 24.86 -7.59
C THR A 269 -8.99 23.64 -8.30
N VAL A 270 -9.79 22.57 -8.42
CA VAL A 270 -9.48 21.31 -9.12
C VAL A 270 -10.68 20.85 -9.94
N LYS A 271 -10.49 19.88 -10.85
CA LYS A 271 -11.55 19.35 -11.72
C LYS A 271 -12.31 18.15 -11.15
N ALA A 272 -11.68 17.38 -10.27
CA ALA A 272 -12.31 16.20 -9.68
C ALA A 272 -13.44 16.63 -8.73
N PRO A 273 -14.63 16.00 -8.77
CA PRO A 273 -15.74 16.38 -7.89
C PRO A 273 -15.44 16.02 -6.43
N ARG A 274 -16.06 16.73 -5.50
CA ARG A 274 -16.12 16.33 -4.08
C ARG A 274 -17.33 15.44 -3.82
N VAL A 275 -17.37 14.74 -2.69
CA VAL A 275 -18.53 13.94 -2.26
C VAL A 275 -19.44 14.85 -1.43
N LYS A 276 -20.66 15.15 -1.90
CA LYS A 276 -21.55 16.09 -1.19
C LYS A 276 -21.95 15.61 0.21
N GLU A 277 -21.96 14.31 0.44
CA GLU A 277 -22.31 13.70 1.71
C GLU A 277 -21.18 13.82 2.77
N SER A 278 -19.96 14.16 2.35
CA SER A 278 -18.81 14.25 3.27
C SER A 278 -18.85 15.55 4.07
N VAL A 279 -18.64 15.49 5.40
CA VAL A 279 -18.67 16.71 6.22
C VAL A 279 -17.45 17.60 6.00
N LEU A 280 -16.33 17.03 5.58
CA LEU A 280 -15.13 17.76 5.15
C LEU A 280 -14.61 17.17 3.83
N SER A 281 -14.34 18.05 2.87
CA SER A 281 -13.62 17.74 1.63
C SER A 281 -12.47 18.72 1.43
N ILE A 282 -11.33 18.20 0.96
CA ILE A 282 -10.11 18.95 0.71
C ILE A 282 -9.79 18.85 -0.78
N GLU A 283 -9.92 19.96 -1.50
CA GLU A 283 -9.37 20.07 -2.85
C GLU A 283 -7.86 20.17 -2.75
N GLY A 284 -7.12 19.39 -3.55
CA GLY A 284 -5.67 19.32 -3.40
C GLY A 284 -4.92 19.11 -4.70
N LYS A 285 -3.70 19.63 -4.73
CA LYS A 285 -2.75 19.47 -5.82
C LYS A 285 -1.57 18.60 -5.38
N VAL A 286 -1.18 17.68 -6.25
CA VAL A 286 0.01 16.85 -6.03
C VAL A 286 1.25 17.70 -6.22
N VAL A 287 1.99 17.93 -5.14
CA VAL A 287 3.23 18.72 -5.15
C VAL A 287 4.48 17.87 -5.28
N ASP A 288 4.44 16.63 -4.79
CA ASP A 288 5.53 15.67 -4.95
C ASP A 288 5.01 14.23 -4.99
N MET A 289 5.80 13.34 -5.58
CA MET A 289 5.56 11.90 -5.54
C MET A 289 6.89 11.12 -5.54
N LYS A 290 6.94 10.07 -4.72
CA LYS A 290 8.09 9.15 -4.69
C LYS A 290 7.62 7.73 -5.00
N GLU A 291 8.02 7.24 -6.17
CA GLU A 291 7.85 5.82 -6.53
C GLU A 291 8.87 4.96 -5.78
N PHE A 292 8.43 3.78 -5.33
CA PHE A 292 9.29 2.81 -4.67
C PHE A 292 9.72 1.72 -5.66
N GLU A 293 10.98 1.29 -5.53
CA GLU A 293 11.54 0.21 -6.33
C GLU A 293 11.44 -1.15 -5.61
N GLY A 294 11.85 -2.22 -6.28
CA GLY A 294 12.00 -3.54 -5.65
C GLY A 294 10.74 -4.42 -5.66
N HIS A 295 9.69 -4.05 -6.39
CA HIS A 295 8.56 -4.96 -6.59
C HIS A 295 8.92 -6.13 -7.51
N LYS A 296 8.32 -7.29 -7.26
CA LYS A 296 8.49 -8.47 -8.11
C LYS A 296 7.95 -8.20 -9.53
N PRO A 297 8.53 -8.81 -10.58
CA PRO A 297 7.98 -8.72 -11.93
C PRO A 297 6.49 -9.11 -11.97
N GLY A 298 5.68 -8.32 -12.68
CA GLY A 298 4.22 -8.53 -12.79
C GLY A 298 3.37 -7.81 -11.73
N MET A 299 4.01 -7.07 -10.83
CA MET A 299 3.34 -6.21 -9.86
C MET A 299 3.22 -4.77 -10.38
N SER A 300 2.18 -4.06 -9.95
CA SER A 300 2.00 -2.63 -10.21
C SER A 300 3.04 -1.78 -9.49
N GLY A 301 3.22 -0.54 -9.93
CA GLY A 301 3.97 0.45 -9.18
C GLY A 301 3.38 0.69 -7.79
N SER A 302 4.23 1.16 -6.89
CA SER A 302 3.83 1.73 -5.60
C SER A 302 4.49 3.08 -5.44
N ALA A 303 3.81 4.00 -4.76
CA ALA A 303 4.33 5.33 -4.53
C ALA A 303 3.62 5.98 -3.36
N ILE A 304 4.30 6.95 -2.76
CA ILE A 304 3.68 7.97 -1.92
C ILE A 304 3.46 9.25 -2.75
N PHE A 305 2.32 9.88 -2.56
CA PHE A 305 1.98 11.19 -3.12
C PHE A 305 1.82 12.18 -1.97
N LEU A 306 2.42 13.36 -2.12
CA LEU A 306 2.22 14.51 -1.25
C LEU A 306 1.26 15.49 -1.94
N VAL A 307 0.23 15.88 -1.22
CA VAL A 307 -0.87 16.71 -1.70
C VAL A 307 -0.98 17.96 -0.83
N GLU A 308 -0.86 19.13 -1.44
CA GLU A 308 -1.11 20.41 -0.80
C GLU A 308 -2.57 20.80 -1.00
N ALA A 309 -3.26 21.21 0.06
CA ALA A 309 -4.63 21.68 -0.04
C ALA A 309 -4.71 23.04 -0.73
N THR A 310 -5.67 23.18 -1.64
CA THR A 310 -5.96 24.44 -2.34
C THR A 310 -7.30 25.03 -1.91
N ARG A 311 -8.23 24.21 -1.40
CA ARG A 311 -9.50 24.66 -0.81
C ARG A 311 -10.03 23.63 0.18
N LEU A 312 -10.64 24.10 1.26
CA LEU A 312 -11.44 23.29 2.18
C LEU A 312 -12.92 23.55 1.93
N TRP A 313 -13.72 22.48 1.95
CA TRP A 313 -15.17 22.54 1.93
C TRP A 313 -15.69 21.82 3.17
N VAL A 314 -16.42 22.56 4.01
CA VAL A 314 -16.86 22.11 5.33
C VAL A 314 -18.37 22.22 5.39
N HIS A 315 -19.01 21.20 5.94
CA HIS A 315 -20.44 21.22 6.23
C HIS A 315 -20.71 22.20 7.38
N GLU A 316 -21.50 23.25 7.13
CA GLU A 316 -21.70 24.36 8.06
C GLU A 316 -22.25 23.89 9.42
N ASP A 317 -23.25 22.99 9.43
CA ASP A 317 -23.81 22.45 10.68
C ASP A 317 -22.88 21.51 11.47
N ALA A 318 -21.70 21.21 10.93
CA ALA A 318 -20.71 20.35 11.55
C ALA A 318 -19.52 21.11 12.13
N ALA A 319 -19.40 22.42 11.89
CA ALA A 319 -18.28 23.22 12.34
C ALA A 319 -18.69 24.28 13.37
N ASN A 320 -17.71 24.76 14.13
CA ASN A 320 -17.88 25.94 14.99
C ASN A 320 -17.87 27.24 14.15
N GLU A 321 -18.18 28.37 14.81
CA GLU A 321 -18.41 29.67 14.14
C GLU A 321 -17.25 30.15 13.25
N ASP A 322 -16.00 29.86 13.64
CA ASP A 322 -14.80 30.26 12.91
C ASP A 322 -14.22 29.15 12.01
N PHE A 323 -14.92 28.02 11.89
CA PHE A 323 -14.52 26.83 11.13
C PHE A 323 -13.16 26.24 11.54
N SER A 324 -12.72 26.47 12.79
CA SER A 324 -11.49 25.88 13.34
C SER A 324 -11.69 24.49 13.94
N HIS A 325 -12.93 24.07 14.17
CA HIS A 325 -13.27 22.80 14.79
C HIS A 325 -14.45 22.12 14.07
N ILE A 326 -14.39 20.80 13.92
CA ILE A 326 -15.49 19.96 13.44
C ILE A 326 -16.02 19.13 14.62
N GLU A 327 -17.31 19.26 14.88
CA GLU A 327 -18.03 18.51 15.89
C GLU A 327 -18.02 17.01 15.58
N LEU A 328 -17.43 16.23 16.47
CA LEU A 328 -17.21 14.79 16.24
C LEU A 328 -18.53 14.02 16.11
N ASP A 329 -19.57 14.47 16.83
CA ASP A 329 -20.93 13.93 16.75
C ASP A 329 -21.57 14.10 15.36
N LYS A 330 -21.12 15.10 14.59
CA LYS A 330 -21.55 15.35 13.22
C LYS A 330 -20.67 14.61 12.21
N LEU A 331 -19.36 14.58 12.45
CA LEU A 331 -18.41 13.87 11.59
C LEU A 331 -18.60 12.35 11.60
N ARG A 332 -18.85 11.75 12.77
CA ARG A 332 -18.97 10.29 12.96
C ARG A 332 -17.92 9.49 12.18
N PRO A 333 -16.62 9.77 12.37
CA PRO A 333 -15.59 9.21 11.52
C PRO A 333 -15.45 7.71 11.73
N ILE A 334 -15.17 7.00 10.64
CA ILE A 334 -14.78 5.58 10.69
C ILE A 334 -13.27 5.41 10.60
N ALA A 335 -12.79 4.32 11.19
CA ALA A 335 -11.42 3.88 11.06
C ALA A 335 -11.36 2.47 10.46
N GLN A 336 -10.36 2.22 9.62
CA GLN A 336 -10.03 0.88 9.17
C GLN A 336 -9.11 0.20 10.20
N LEU A 337 -9.49 -0.98 10.70
CA LEU A 337 -8.81 -1.68 11.80
C LEU A 337 -7.98 -2.89 11.34
N GLY A 338 -7.96 -3.17 10.03
CA GLY A 338 -7.27 -4.31 9.46
C GLY A 338 -8.23 -5.44 9.07
N GLY A 339 -7.84 -6.18 8.04
CA GLY A 339 -8.76 -7.11 7.39
C GLY A 339 -10.00 -6.39 6.86
N MET A 340 -11.17 -6.80 7.33
CA MET A 340 -12.48 -6.25 6.93
C MET A 340 -13.15 -5.44 8.06
N SER A 341 -12.45 -5.23 9.18
CA SER A 341 -13.04 -4.59 10.36
C SER A 341 -12.94 -3.08 10.27
N TYR A 342 -14.07 -2.40 10.44
CA TYR A 342 -14.14 -0.96 10.65
C TYR A 342 -14.47 -0.66 12.10
N GLY A 343 -13.93 0.44 12.62
CA GLY A 343 -14.24 0.98 13.94
C GLY A 343 -14.99 2.31 13.81
N ARG A 344 -15.90 2.55 14.74
CA ARG A 344 -16.57 3.84 14.94
C ARG A 344 -16.08 4.48 16.23
N VAL A 345 -16.18 5.81 16.33
CA VAL A 345 -15.88 6.53 17.58
C VAL A 345 -17.17 6.67 18.39
N THR A 346 -17.30 5.91 19.49
CA THR A 346 -18.46 5.98 20.39
C THR A 346 -18.17 6.67 21.72
N SER A 347 -16.89 6.81 22.07
CA SER A 347 -16.46 7.45 23.30
C SER A 347 -15.09 8.09 23.13
N THR A 348 -14.85 9.17 23.86
CA THR A 348 -13.58 9.89 23.92
C THR A 348 -13.20 10.15 25.38
N PHE A 349 -11.99 10.66 25.58
CA PHE A 349 -11.52 11.29 26.82
C PHE A 349 -10.58 12.41 26.42
N GLU A 350 -10.44 13.41 27.29
CA GLU A 350 -9.64 14.60 27.00
C GLU A 350 -8.40 14.64 27.89
N LEU A 351 -7.26 14.98 27.29
CA LEU A 351 -6.00 15.22 27.97
C LEU A 351 -5.39 16.50 27.42
N PRO A 352 -5.25 17.57 28.23
CA PRO A 352 -4.64 18.80 27.76
C PRO A 352 -3.14 18.59 27.52
N ARG A 353 -2.64 19.11 26.40
CA ARG A 353 -1.20 19.24 26.20
C ARG A 353 -0.69 20.41 27.03
N THR A 354 0.19 20.14 27.98
CA THR A 354 0.85 21.15 28.79
C THR A 354 2.18 21.59 28.16
N ARG A 355 2.69 22.76 28.56
CA ARG A 355 4.00 23.26 28.12
C ARG A 355 5.04 22.96 29.20
N TRP A 356 6.24 22.63 28.77
CA TRP A 356 7.35 22.36 29.69
C TRP A 356 7.55 23.46 30.74
N VAL A 357 7.55 24.72 30.30
CA VAL A 357 7.76 25.90 31.18
C VAL A 357 6.71 26.03 32.29
N ASP A 358 5.50 25.53 32.07
CA ASP A 358 4.42 25.60 33.05
C ASP A 358 4.49 24.44 34.05
N GLU A 359 5.11 23.32 33.65
CA GLU A 359 5.06 22.04 34.37
C GLU A 359 6.35 21.72 35.12
N GLN A 360 7.49 22.14 34.56
CA GLN A 360 8.82 21.90 35.15
C GLN A 360 8.91 22.41 36.60
N PRO A 361 8.41 23.62 36.96
CA PRO A 361 8.47 24.11 38.34
C PRO A 361 7.56 23.34 39.32
N LYS A 362 6.57 22.59 38.82
CA LYS A 362 5.60 21.85 39.62
C LYS A 362 6.03 20.39 39.89
N SER A 363 7.06 19.91 39.19
CA SER A 363 7.49 18.52 39.25
C SER A 363 8.98 18.41 39.62
N GLU A 364 9.24 17.74 40.74
CA GLU A 364 10.61 17.44 41.17
C GLU A 364 11.38 16.64 40.11
N LEU A 365 10.73 15.69 39.44
CA LEU A 365 11.33 14.90 38.37
C LEU A 365 11.75 15.81 37.20
N LEU A 366 10.83 16.64 36.70
CA LEU A 366 11.13 17.52 35.58
C LEU A 366 12.22 18.54 35.94
N THR A 367 12.21 19.06 37.17
CA THR A 367 13.26 19.94 37.68
C THR A 367 14.63 19.26 37.65
N LYS A 368 14.72 18.01 38.14
CA LYS A 368 15.96 17.22 38.09
C LYS A 368 16.44 16.97 36.66
N LEU A 369 15.53 16.72 35.71
CA LEU A 369 15.88 16.54 34.30
C LEU A 369 16.44 17.82 33.67
N GLU A 370 15.82 18.97 33.97
CA GLU A 370 16.32 20.28 33.52
C GLU A 370 17.73 20.57 34.05
N SER A 371 17.97 20.31 35.33
CA SER A 371 19.31 20.53 35.92
C SER A 371 20.38 19.62 35.32
N ARG A 372 20.04 18.37 34.95
CA ARG A 372 20.99 17.47 34.27
C ARG A 372 21.37 17.97 32.88
N ARG A 373 20.38 18.47 32.11
CA ARG A 373 20.60 19.05 30.78
C ARG A 373 21.57 20.24 30.80
N SER A 374 21.52 21.06 31.85
CA SER A 374 22.39 22.24 31.97
C SER A 374 23.83 21.92 32.40
N ASN A 375 24.09 20.68 32.85
CA ASN A 375 25.41 20.22 33.29
C ASN A 375 26.16 19.39 32.23
N GLU A 376 25.52 19.12 31.09
CA GLU A 376 26.09 18.53 29.86
C GLU A 376 26.38 19.64 28.84
#